data_AF-D6WCW5-F1
#
_entry.id   AF-D6WCW5-F1
#
_cell.length_a   1.000
_cell.length_b   1.000
_cell.length_c   1.000
_cell.angle_alpha   90.00
_cell.angle_beta   90.00
_cell.angle_gamma   90.00
#
_symmetry.space_group_name_H-M   'P 1'
#
loop_
_entity.id
_entity.type
_entity.pdbx_description
1 polymer ?
#
loop_
_entity_poly.entity_id
_entity_poly.type
_entity_poly.pdbx_seq_one_letter_code
_entity_poly.pdbx_strand_id
1 'polypeptide(L)'
;MLHIEDLLTRSRFYGFASNELKQVTQKVASTKMVGTTFRLLCVVCVFAWGMVPYIDHTKAQALPLPGWLPYNTTKYYYPTFVFQMVALSITACINSTIDILTWMLITIASAQFDILKEKLKSIDYRHELVTIEFEFKACVKHHKEIVNFVHKIEHTFSKGIFLQFFASVIVICFTGFSIMISNEIGQYFHMSNWYESDLRARRDLAIFLERIKRPVTLTAGGFITLSLTTLTRVR
;
A
#
# COMPACT_ATOMS: atom_id res chain seq x y z
N MET A 1 20.98 2.04 -4.70
CA MET A 1 20.41 2.96 -5.71
C MET A 1 21.43 3.29 -6.80
N LEU A 2 22.61 3.84 -6.46
CA LEU A 2 23.70 4.13 -7.43
C LEU A 2 24.08 2.94 -8.31
N HIS A 3 24.12 1.71 -7.77
CA HIS A 3 24.40 0.50 -8.56
C HIS A 3 23.29 0.06 -9.51
N ILE A 4 22.04 0.52 -9.30
CA ILE A 4 20.91 0.26 -10.20
C ILE A 4 20.94 1.28 -11.34
N GLU A 5 21.26 2.53 -11.02
CA GLU A 5 21.47 3.60 -12.01
C GLU A 5 22.61 3.26 -12.98
N ASP A 6 23.76 2.80 -12.46
CA ASP A 6 24.89 2.35 -13.28
C ASP A 6 24.56 1.15 -14.19
N LEU A 7 23.64 0.28 -13.77
CA LEU A 7 23.15 -0.78 -14.64
C LEU A 7 22.21 -0.26 -15.72
N LEU A 8 21.37 0.72 -15.39
CA LEU A 8 20.46 1.34 -16.34
C LEU A 8 21.24 2.13 -17.39
N THR A 9 22.36 2.77 -17.05
CA THR A 9 23.20 3.56 -17.99
C THR A 9 24.04 2.71 -18.94
N ARG A 10 24.10 1.38 -18.78
CA ARG A 10 24.80 0.52 -19.74
C ARG A 10 24.16 0.60 -21.13
N SER A 11 24.99 0.65 -22.17
CA SER A 11 24.58 0.81 -23.58
C SER A 11 23.50 -0.17 -24.04
N ARG A 12 23.43 -1.36 -23.45
CA ARG A 12 22.43 -2.39 -23.79
C ARG A 12 21.00 -2.04 -23.34
N PHE A 13 20.84 -1.12 -22.38
CA PHE A 13 19.55 -0.60 -21.93
C PHE A 13 19.09 0.65 -22.69
N TYR A 14 19.94 1.23 -23.56
CA TYR A 14 19.65 2.44 -24.33
C TYR A 14 19.73 2.27 -25.86
N GLY A 15 20.40 1.23 -26.37
CA GLY A 15 20.58 0.96 -27.80
C GLY A 15 19.49 0.09 -28.42
N PHE A 16 18.23 0.52 -28.34
CA PHE A 16 17.09 -0.22 -28.89
C PHE A 16 16.86 0.07 -30.37
N ALA A 17 16.44 -0.95 -31.14
CA ALA A 17 15.84 -0.72 -32.45
C ALA A 17 14.48 0.01 -32.32
N SER A 18 13.99 0.70 -33.36
CA SER A 18 12.78 1.55 -33.26
C SER A 18 11.54 0.77 -32.77
N ASN A 19 11.42 -0.50 -33.16
CA ASN A 19 10.34 -1.39 -32.74
C ASN A 19 10.42 -1.77 -31.25
N GLU A 20 11.64 -2.04 -30.76
CA GLU A 20 11.90 -2.33 -29.34
C GLU A 20 11.63 -1.11 -28.47
N LEU A 21 12.07 0.07 -28.93
CA LEU A 21 11.83 1.34 -28.25
C LEU A 21 10.33 1.64 -28.14
N LYS A 22 9.56 1.36 -29.19
CA LYS A 22 8.09 1.53 -29.19
C LYS A 22 7.43 0.61 -28.15
N GLN A 23 7.84 -0.65 -28.06
CA GLN A 23 7.34 -1.58 -27.04
C GLN A 23 7.66 -1.13 -25.62
N VAL A 24 8.90 -0.73 -25.33
CA VAL A 24 9.30 -0.23 -24.01
C VAL A 24 8.53 1.04 -23.66
N THR A 25 8.45 2.00 -24.59
CA THR A 25 7.79 3.29 -24.37
C THR A 25 6.30 3.11 -24.09
N GLN A 26 5.64 2.18 -24.80
CA GLN A 26 4.24 1.86 -24.55
C GLN A 26 4.03 1.27 -23.15
N LYS A 27 4.85 0.29 -22.74
CA LYS A 27 4.78 -0.27 -21.38
C LYS A 27 5.02 0.79 -20.30
N VAL A 28 6.04 1.63 -20.49
CA VAL A 28 6.36 2.71 -19.55
C VAL A 28 5.23 3.74 -19.48
N ALA A 29 4.59 4.07 -20.61
CA ALA A 29 3.45 4.99 -20.65
C ALA A 29 2.25 4.45 -19.86
N SER A 30 1.89 3.18 -20.06
CA SER A 30 0.83 2.52 -19.28
C SER A 30 1.16 2.51 -17.79
N THR A 31 2.39 2.17 -17.41
CA THR A 31 2.83 2.19 -16.00
C THR A 31 2.81 3.59 -15.41
N LYS A 32 3.20 4.63 -16.18
CA LYS A 32 3.10 6.04 -15.74
C LYS A 32 1.65 6.47 -15.51
N MET A 33 0.72 6.07 -16.38
CA MET A 33 -0.70 6.35 -16.21
C MET A 33 -1.21 5.74 -14.91
N VAL A 34 -0.94 4.44 -14.67
CA VAL A 34 -1.36 3.76 -13.44
C VAL A 34 -0.71 4.37 -12.19
N GLY A 35 0.59 4.69 -12.24
CA GLY A 35 1.28 5.37 -11.15
C GLY A 35 0.72 6.75 -10.84
N THR A 36 0.26 7.48 -11.87
CA THR A 36 -0.41 8.79 -11.68
C THR A 36 -1.76 8.61 -11.00
N THR A 37 -2.56 7.64 -11.45
CA THR A 37 -3.84 7.30 -10.81
C THR A 37 -3.65 6.89 -9.34
N PHE A 38 -2.64 6.07 -9.04
CA PHE A 38 -2.30 5.68 -7.66
C PHE A 38 -1.96 6.89 -6.78
N ARG A 39 -1.15 7.84 -7.28
CA ARG A 39 -0.84 9.08 -6.54
C ARG A 39 -2.09 9.92 -6.26
N LEU A 40 -2.99 10.04 -7.24
CA LEU A 40 -4.25 10.76 -7.06
C LEU A 40 -5.09 10.13 -5.95
N LEU A 41 -5.18 8.79 -5.90
CA LEU A 41 -5.86 8.08 -4.82
C LEU A 41 -5.23 8.35 -3.46
N CYS A 42 -3.89 8.32 -3.34
CA CYS A 42 -3.21 8.65 -2.08
C CYS A 42 -3.51 10.08 -1.61
N VAL A 43 -3.54 11.04 -2.53
CA VAL A 43 -3.89 12.43 -2.22
C VAL A 43 -5.33 12.53 -1.69
N VAL A 44 -6.28 11.86 -2.35
CA VAL A 44 -7.68 11.80 -1.88
C VAL A 44 -7.78 11.18 -0.48
N CYS A 45 -7.01 10.12 -0.20
CA CYS A 45 -6.98 9.50 1.13
C CYS A 45 -6.47 10.46 2.22
N VAL A 46 -5.42 11.24 1.94
CA VAL A 46 -4.90 12.25 2.90
C VAL A 46 -5.94 13.32 3.17
N PHE A 47 -6.62 13.82 2.13
CA PHE A 47 -7.71 14.79 2.31
C PHE A 47 -8.87 14.20 3.11
N ALA A 48 -9.30 12.97 2.81
CA ALA A 48 -10.34 12.28 3.55
C ALA A 48 -9.96 12.10 5.03
N TRP A 49 -8.71 11.74 5.32
CA TRP A 49 -8.21 11.63 6.69
C TRP A 49 -8.21 12.97 7.43
N GLY A 50 -7.81 14.05 6.74
CA GLY A 50 -7.85 15.41 7.29
C GLY A 50 -9.27 15.91 7.60
N MET A 51 -10.30 15.35 6.97
CA MET A 51 -11.71 15.67 7.22
C MET A 51 -12.30 14.95 8.44
N VAL A 52 -11.69 13.85 8.90
CA VAL A 52 -12.20 13.03 10.03
C VAL A 52 -12.53 13.87 11.28
N PRO A 53 -11.69 14.82 11.72
CA PRO A 53 -11.99 15.64 12.89
C PRO A 53 -13.21 16.55 12.77
N TYR A 54 -13.62 16.89 11.55
CA TYR A 54 -14.80 17.73 11.30
C TYR A 54 -16.09 16.92 11.25
N ILE A 55 -15.99 15.63 10.88
CA ILE A 55 -17.11 14.70 10.84
C ILE A 55 -17.39 14.15 12.25
N ASP A 56 -16.35 13.97 13.06
CA ASP A 56 -16.47 13.49 14.43
C ASP A 56 -16.91 14.61 15.39
N HIS A 57 -18.22 14.86 15.44
CA HIS A 57 -18.85 15.85 16.35
C HIS A 57 -18.67 15.52 17.84
N THR A 58 -18.12 14.36 18.19
CA THR A 58 -18.05 13.85 19.57
C THR A 58 -16.97 14.54 20.41
N LYS A 59 -15.99 15.21 19.80
CA LYS A 59 -14.91 15.95 20.49
C LYS A 59 -14.74 17.34 19.90
N ALA A 60 -14.97 18.37 20.70
CA ALA A 60 -14.58 19.73 20.34
C ALA A 60 -13.06 19.75 20.10
N GLN A 61 -12.63 20.02 18.86
CA GLN A 61 -11.23 20.10 18.43
C GLN A 61 -10.46 18.75 18.44
N ALA A 62 -10.98 17.73 17.77
CA ALA A 62 -10.19 16.52 17.48
C ALA A 62 -9.00 16.84 16.54
N LEU A 63 -7.87 16.16 16.75
CA LEU A 63 -6.68 16.25 15.89
C LEU A 63 -6.66 15.05 14.91
N PRO A 64 -6.17 15.21 13.66
CA PRO A 64 -6.05 14.12 12.68
C PRO A 64 -5.26 12.91 13.18
N LEU A 65 -4.27 13.15 14.05
CA LEU A 65 -3.53 12.10 14.75
C LEU A 65 -3.85 12.20 16.24
N PRO A 66 -4.57 11.22 16.83
CA PRO A 66 -4.85 11.20 18.25
C PRO A 66 -3.56 10.90 19.02
N GLY A 67 -3.18 11.81 19.93
CA GLY A 67 -1.98 11.64 20.75
C GLY A 67 -1.91 12.68 21.86
N TRP A 68 -1.19 12.35 22.93
CA TRP A 68 -0.88 13.31 23.98
C TRP A 68 0.31 14.19 23.54
N LEU A 69 0.15 15.51 23.68
CA LEU A 69 1.18 16.49 23.37
C LEU A 69 1.53 17.26 24.66
N PRO A 70 2.81 17.59 24.90
CA PRO A 70 3.25 18.24 26.14
C PRO A 70 2.79 19.70 26.29
N TYR A 71 2.10 20.25 25.27
CA TYR A 71 1.58 21.61 25.24
C TYR A 71 0.06 21.62 25.08
N ASN A 72 -0.59 22.73 25.46
CA ASN A 72 -2.04 22.85 25.40
C ASN A 72 -2.55 22.92 23.95
N THR A 73 -3.11 21.83 23.46
CA THR A 73 -3.61 21.65 22.08
C THR A 73 -4.84 22.49 21.77
N THR A 74 -5.63 22.87 22.78
CA THR A 74 -6.83 23.72 22.57
C THR A 74 -6.44 25.15 22.18
N LYS A 75 -5.36 25.68 22.76
CA LYS A 75 -4.83 27.02 22.47
C LYS A 75 -4.08 27.08 21.13
N TYR A 76 -3.34 26.02 20.78
CA TYR A 76 -2.51 25.95 19.58
C TYR A 76 -3.05 24.95 18.54
N TYR A 77 -4.37 24.82 18.45
CA TYR A 77 -5.03 23.81 17.61
C TYR A 77 -4.65 23.92 16.12
N TYR A 78 -4.88 25.08 15.52
CA TYR A 78 -4.63 25.31 14.09
C TYR A 78 -3.17 25.06 13.65
N PRO A 79 -2.13 25.58 14.33
CA PRO A 79 -0.75 25.29 13.94
C PRO A 79 -0.41 23.80 14.10
N THR A 80 -0.90 23.14 15.14
CA THR A 80 -0.71 21.69 15.31
C THR A 80 -1.42 20.88 14.22
N PHE A 81 -2.63 21.27 13.84
CA PHE A 81 -3.38 20.63 12.75
C PHE A 81 -2.62 20.74 11.42
N VAL A 82 -2.18 21.94 11.05
CA VAL A 82 -1.40 22.17 9.82
C VAL A 82 -0.12 21.35 9.83
N PHE A 83 0.60 21.34 10.95
CA PHE A 83 1.81 20.54 11.10
C PHE A 83 1.55 19.04 10.88
N GLN A 84 0.51 18.47 11.51
CA GLN A 84 0.16 17.06 11.34
C GLN A 84 -0.22 16.74 9.88
N MET A 85 -1.00 17.61 9.23
CA MET A 85 -1.40 17.42 7.83
C MET A 85 -0.22 17.48 6.85
N VAL A 86 0.73 18.40 7.08
CA VAL A 86 1.96 18.48 6.28
C VAL A 86 2.81 17.22 6.48
N ALA A 87 2.99 16.79 7.73
CA ALA A 87 3.75 15.57 8.04
C ALA A 87 3.13 14.32 7.41
N LEU A 88 1.80 14.17 7.49
CA LEU A 88 1.05 13.09 6.85
C LEU A 88 1.20 13.12 5.33
N SER A 89 1.10 14.30 4.72
CA SER A 89 1.24 14.46 3.26
C SER A 89 2.65 14.07 2.79
N ILE A 90 3.69 14.52 3.49
CA ILE A 90 5.08 14.18 3.18
C ILE A 90 5.29 12.67 3.29
N THR A 91 4.80 12.06 4.38
CA THR A 91 4.93 10.61 4.61
C THR A 91 4.22 9.81 3.52
N ALA A 92 3.00 10.20 3.15
CA ALA A 92 2.25 9.59 2.06
C ALA A 92 3.00 9.71 0.72
N CYS A 93 3.51 10.89 0.39
CA CYS A 93 4.29 11.12 -0.84
C CYS A 93 5.55 10.25 -0.89
N ILE A 94 6.30 10.15 0.21
CA ILE A 94 7.51 9.31 0.29
C ILE A 94 7.13 7.84 0.06
N ASN A 95 6.13 7.34 0.79
CA ASN A 95 5.70 5.94 0.68
C ASN A 95 5.25 5.61 -0.75
N SER A 96 4.36 6.40 -1.33
CA SER A 96 3.89 6.21 -2.70
C SER A 96 5.02 6.30 -3.74
N THR A 97 6.05 7.12 -3.49
CA THR A 97 7.20 7.25 -4.39
C THR A 97 8.05 5.98 -4.40
N ILE A 98 8.27 5.38 -3.23
CA ILE A 98 9.03 4.13 -3.11
C ILE A 98 8.30 2.98 -3.83
N ASP A 99 6.98 2.88 -3.65
CA ASP A 99 6.14 1.88 -4.31
C ASP A 99 6.21 2.02 -5.85
N ILE A 100 6.02 3.25 -6.36
CA ILE A 100 6.04 3.53 -7.80
C ILE A 100 7.42 3.29 -8.40
N LEU A 101 8.50 3.67 -7.70
CA LEU A 101 9.85 3.43 -8.16
C LEU A 101 10.11 1.93 -8.33
N THR A 102 9.74 1.14 -7.32
CA THR A 102 9.94 -0.31 -7.32
C THR A 102 9.15 -0.96 -8.46
N TRP A 103 7.88 -0.57 -8.64
CA TRP A 103 7.06 -1.00 -9.78
C TRP A 103 7.70 -0.62 -11.12
N MET A 104 8.15 0.62 -11.28
CA MET A 104 8.78 1.08 -12.53
C MET A 104 10.01 0.25 -12.89
N LEU A 105 10.88 -0.04 -11.93
CA LEU A 105 12.07 -0.86 -12.14
C LEU A 105 11.71 -2.30 -12.56
N ILE A 106 10.69 -2.90 -11.92
CA ILE A 106 10.17 -4.22 -12.30
C ILE A 106 9.57 -4.20 -13.71
N THR A 107 8.87 -3.13 -14.09
CA THR A 107 8.33 -2.96 -15.44
C THR A 107 9.44 -2.90 -16.47
N ILE A 108 10.53 -2.16 -16.20
CA ILE A 108 11.69 -2.09 -17.07
C ILE A 108 12.32 -3.49 -17.24
N ALA A 109 12.49 -4.24 -16.14
CA ALA A 109 13.00 -5.61 -16.21
C ALA A 109 12.09 -6.52 -17.07
N SER A 110 10.78 -6.42 -16.89
CA SER A 110 9.80 -7.16 -17.69
C SER A 110 9.84 -6.78 -19.18
N ALA A 111 9.98 -5.50 -19.49
CA ALA A 111 10.12 -5.04 -20.87
C ALA A 111 11.38 -5.61 -21.54
N GLN A 112 12.50 -5.67 -20.80
CA GLN A 112 13.74 -6.27 -21.30
C GLN A 112 13.61 -7.78 -21.55
N PHE A 113 12.89 -8.49 -20.67
CA PHE A 113 12.59 -9.91 -20.91
C PHE A 113 11.76 -10.13 -22.17
N ASP A 114 10.81 -9.24 -22.48
CA ASP A 114 10.00 -9.38 -23.69
C ASP A 114 10.81 -9.07 -24.95
N ILE A 115 11.70 -8.08 -24.92
CA ILE A 115 12.66 -7.85 -26.02
C ILE A 115 13.55 -9.07 -26.22
N LEU A 116 14.05 -9.67 -25.15
CA LEU A 116 14.86 -10.89 -25.23
C LEU A 116 14.08 -12.04 -25.90
N LYS A 117 12.79 -12.21 -25.56
CA LYS A 117 11.93 -13.23 -26.18
C LYS A 117 11.75 -12.99 -27.67
N GLU A 118 11.50 -11.74 -28.08
CA GLU A 118 11.38 -11.39 -29.50
C GLU A 118 12.69 -11.64 -30.25
N LYS A 119 13.84 -11.27 -29.67
CA LYS A 119 15.16 -11.56 -30.26
C LYS A 119 15.43 -13.05 -30.42
N LEU A 120 15.08 -13.85 -29.42
CA LEU A 120 15.22 -15.31 -29.50
C LEU A 120 14.31 -15.91 -30.58
N LYS A 121 13.10 -15.36 -30.75
CA LYS A 121 12.15 -15.81 -31.77
C LYS A 121 12.57 -15.39 -33.19
N SER A 122 13.30 -14.28 -33.32
CA SER A 122 13.76 -13.77 -34.62
C SER A 122 15.03 -14.43 -35.14
N ILE A 123 15.67 -15.33 -34.38
CA ILE A 123 16.88 -16.04 -34.84
C ILE A 123 16.52 -16.91 -36.05
N ASP A 124 17.14 -16.63 -37.20
CA ASP A 124 16.99 -17.44 -38.40
C ASP A 124 18.01 -18.59 -38.41
N TYR A 125 17.54 -19.80 -38.13
CA TYR A 125 18.35 -21.02 -38.13
C TYR A 125 18.83 -21.44 -39.53
N ARG A 126 18.43 -20.74 -40.59
CA ARG A 126 18.89 -20.97 -41.97
C ARG A 126 20.21 -20.26 -42.27
N HIS A 127 20.67 -19.35 -41.41
CA HIS A 127 21.95 -18.66 -41.56
C HIS A 127 23.15 -19.57 -41.23
N GLU A 128 24.36 -19.08 -41.52
CA GLU A 128 25.60 -19.75 -41.12
C GLU A 128 25.67 -19.96 -39.60
N LEU A 129 26.16 -21.12 -39.18
CA LEU A 129 26.33 -21.51 -37.77
C LEU A 129 27.03 -20.43 -36.93
N VAL A 130 28.02 -19.74 -37.50
CA VAL A 130 28.76 -18.66 -36.84
C VAL A 130 27.84 -17.48 -36.47
N THR A 131 26.89 -17.14 -37.34
CA THR A 131 25.95 -16.04 -37.11
C THR A 131 24.94 -16.42 -36.02
N ILE A 132 24.44 -17.65 -36.07
CA ILE A 132 23.50 -18.19 -35.07
C ILE A 132 24.17 -18.22 -33.69
N GLU A 133 25.41 -18.71 -33.59
CA GLU A 133 26.17 -18.73 -32.33
C GLU A 133 26.39 -17.33 -31.78
N PHE A 134 26.68 -16.35 -32.65
CA PHE A 134 26.87 -14.96 -32.24
C PHE A 134 25.59 -14.35 -31.67
N GLU A 135 24.46 -14.48 -32.37
CA GLU A 135 23.16 -13.97 -31.92
C GLU A 135 22.69 -14.64 -30.62
N PHE A 136 22.84 -15.96 -30.54
CA PHE A 136 22.49 -16.72 -29.34
C PHE A 136 23.35 -16.31 -28.15
N LYS A 137 24.67 -16.16 -28.32
CA LYS A 137 25.58 -15.68 -27.28
C LYS A 137 25.25 -14.26 -26.81
N ALA A 138 24.81 -13.39 -27.73
CA ALA A 138 24.34 -12.06 -27.39
C ALA A 138 23.07 -12.10 -26.51
N CYS A 139 22.13 -12.98 -26.84
CA CYS A 139 20.91 -13.23 -26.06
C CYS A 139 21.23 -13.78 -24.65
N VAL A 140 22.11 -14.77 -24.53
CA VAL A 140 22.54 -15.33 -23.24
C VAL A 140 23.18 -14.25 -22.36
N LYS A 141 24.04 -13.40 -22.95
CA LYS A 141 24.64 -12.27 -22.21
C LYS A 141 23.58 -11.26 -21.78
N HIS A 142 22.58 -10.97 -22.62
CA HIS A 142 21.49 -10.06 -22.28
C HIS A 142 20.63 -10.62 -21.13
N HIS A 143 20.28 -11.91 -21.19
CA HIS A 143 19.58 -12.61 -20.11
C HIS A 143 20.32 -12.50 -18.78
N LYS A 144 21.63 -12.77 -18.77
CA LYS A 144 22.47 -12.69 -17.56
C LYS A 144 22.47 -11.28 -16.96
N GLU A 145 22.48 -10.24 -17.79
CA GLU A 145 22.42 -8.85 -17.33
C GLU A 145 21.05 -8.51 -16.74
N ILE A 146 19.93 -8.95 -17.34
CA ILE A 146 18.59 -8.74 -16.78
C ILE A 146 18.47 -9.45 -15.42
N VAL A 147 18.91 -10.70 -15.31
CA VAL A 147 18.82 -11.47 -14.05
C VAL A 147 19.61 -10.76 -12.94
N ASN A 148 20.82 -10.26 -13.24
CA ASN A 148 21.61 -9.48 -12.29
C ASN A 148 20.91 -8.17 -11.89
N PHE A 149 20.23 -7.51 -12.82
CA PHE A 149 19.43 -6.31 -12.55
C PHE A 149 18.26 -6.60 -11.60
N VAL A 150 17.48 -7.65 -11.88
CA VAL A 150 16.36 -8.08 -11.03
C VAL A 150 16.85 -8.46 -9.63
N HIS A 151 17.94 -9.20 -9.51
CA HIS A 151 18.49 -9.58 -8.21
C HIS A 151 18.94 -8.37 -7.38
N LYS A 152 19.49 -7.33 -8.03
CA LYS A 152 19.83 -6.08 -7.34
C LYS A 152 18.60 -5.29 -6.90
N ILE A 153 17.53 -5.27 -7.69
CA ILE A 153 16.24 -4.69 -7.28
C ILE A 153 15.74 -5.43 -6.05
N GLU A 154 15.67 -6.75 -6.12
CA GLU A 154 15.20 -7.61 -5.02
C GLU A 154 16.01 -7.37 -3.75
N HIS A 155 17.34 -7.47 -3.79
CA HIS A 155 18.18 -7.20 -2.62
C HIS A 155 18.00 -5.77 -2.05
N THR A 156 17.76 -4.77 -2.89
CA THR A 156 17.60 -3.37 -2.44
C THR A 156 16.25 -3.12 -1.78
N PHE A 157 15.16 -3.65 -2.36
CA PHE A 157 13.80 -3.32 -1.95
C PHE A 157 13.12 -4.41 -1.08
N SER A 158 13.64 -5.64 -1.07
CA SER A 158 13.06 -6.79 -0.36
C SER A 158 12.78 -6.52 1.12
N LYS A 159 13.75 -5.94 1.85
CA LYS A 159 13.57 -5.59 3.26
C LYS A 159 12.47 -4.54 3.48
N GLY A 160 12.39 -3.55 2.59
CA GLY A 160 11.37 -2.49 2.66
C GLY A 160 9.97 -3.04 2.41
N ILE A 161 9.82 -3.84 1.36
CA ILE A 161 8.56 -4.52 1.02
C ILE A 161 8.12 -5.44 2.17
N PHE A 162 9.04 -6.23 2.74
CA PHE A 162 8.74 -7.10 3.87
C PHE A 162 8.24 -6.32 5.08
N LEU A 163 8.92 -5.23 5.44
CA LEU A 163 8.53 -4.39 6.57
C LEU A 163 7.15 -3.75 6.34
N GLN A 164 6.87 -3.29 5.12
CA GLN A 164 5.58 -2.71 4.74
C GLN A 164 4.44 -3.72 4.86
N PHE A 165 4.64 -4.95 4.37
CA PHE A 165 3.65 -6.02 4.54
C PHE A 165 3.47 -6.38 6.02
N PHE A 166 4.54 -6.54 6.76
CA PHE A 166 4.48 -6.86 8.19
C PHE A 166 3.73 -5.78 9.00
N ALA A 167 4.02 -4.50 8.75
CA ALA A 167 3.31 -3.39 9.37
C ALA A 167 1.82 -3.39 9.01
N SER A 168 1.47 -3.67 7.75
CA SER A 168 0.07 -3.76 7.31
C SER A 168 -0.71 -4.87 8.03
N VAL A 169 -0.08 -6.05 8.20
CA VAL A 169 -0.67 -7.17 8.96
C VAL A 169 -0.92 -6.77 10.40
N ILE A 170 0.06 -6.14 11.07
CA ILE A 170 -0.10 -5.64 12.43
C ILE A 170 -1.29 -4.67 12.53
N VAL A 171 -1.39 -3.69 11.64
CA VAL A 171 -2.49 -2.71 11.63
C VAL A 171 -3.84 -3.42 11.43
N ILE A 172 -3.95 -4.34 10.47
CA ILE A 172 -5.18 -5.09 10.23
C ILE A 172 -5.56 -5.95 11.46
N CYS A 173 -4.59 -6.63 12.08
CA CYS A 173 -4.83 -7.43 13.28
C CYS A 173 -5.29 -6.56 14.46
N PHE A 174 -4.62 -5.43 14.72
CA PHE A 174 -5.00 -4.52 15.81
C PHE A 174 -6.38 -3.91 15.57
N THR A 175 -6.69 -3.46 14.34
CA THR A 175 -8.03 -2.95 14.01
C THR A 175 -9.10 -4.03 14.20
N GLY A 176 -8.85 -5.26 13.73
CA GLY A 176 -9.72 -6.43 13.96
C GLY A 176 -9.97 -6.70 15.45
N PHE A 177 -8.90 -6.69 16.24
CA PHE A 177 -8.98 -6.90 17.69
C PHE A 177 -9.75 -5.78 18.40
N SER A 178 -9.55 -4.51 18.04
CA SER A 178 -10.30 -3.39 18.59
C SER A 178 -11.80 -3.50 18.32
N ILE A 179 -12.19 -3.96 17.13
CA ILE A 179 -13.61 -4.21 16.79
C ILE A 179 -14.16 -5.35 17.66
N MET A 180 -13.41 -6.44 17.82
CA MET A 180 -13.82 -7.58 18.64
C MET A 180 -14.10 -7.16 20.08
N ILE A 181 -13.17 -6.45 20.74
CA ILE A 181 -13.37 -5.93 22.10
C ILE A 181 -14.62 -5.04 22.17
N SER A 182 -14.83 -4.16 21.18
CA SER A 182 -15.99 -3.26 21.19
C SER A 182 -17.32 -4.02 21.18
N ASN A 183 -17.35 -5.21 20.59
CA ASN A 183 -18.53 -6.07 20.56
C ASN A 183 -18.70 -6.92 21.84
N GLU A 184 -17.63 -7.12 22.63
CA GLU A 184 -17.69 -7.86 23.89
C GLU A 184 -18.19 -7.02 25.08
N ILE A 185 -18.29 -5.69 24.95
CA ILE A 185 -18.75 -4.77 26.02
C ILE A 185 -20.08 -5.23 26.63
N GLY A 186 -20.99 -5.81 25.84
CA GLY A 186 -22.27 -6.32 26.32
C GLY A 186 -22.15 -7.49 27.29
N GLN A 187 -21.15 -8.35 27.11
CA GLN A 187 -20.88 -9.47 28.02
C GLN A 187 -20.31 -8.96 29.35
N TYR A 188 -19.35 -8.04 29.32
CA TYR A 188 -18.81 -7.42 30.52
C TYR A 188 -19.87 -6.63 31.29
N PHE A 189 -20.76 -5.94 30.58
CA PHE A 189 -21.89 -5.27 31.21
C PHE A 189 -22.83 -6.25 31.93
N HIS A 190 -23.12 -7.40 31.32
CA HIS A 190 -23.95 -8.44 31.94
C HIS A 190 -23.29 -9.06 33.19
N MET A 191 -21.96 -9.11 33.23
CA MET A 191 -21.19 -9.56 34.41
C MET A 191 -21.07 -8.51 35.51
N SER A 192 -21.49 -7.27 35.26
CA SER A 192 -21.55 -6.23 36.29
C SER A 192 -22.80 -6.39 37.16
N ASN A 193 -22.74 -5.95 38.43
CA ASN A 193 -23.90 -5.89 39.32
C ASN A 193 -24.88 -4.75 38.94
N TRP A 194 -25.16 -4.57 37.65
CA TRP A 194 -26.05 -3.51 37.14
C TRP A 194 -27.47 -3.61 37.71
N TYR A 195 -27.90 -4.83 38.07
CA TYR A 195 -29.18 -5.09 38.71
C TYR A 195 -29.24 -4.59 40.16
N GLU A 196 -28.13 -4.20 40.80
CA GLU A 196 -28.12 -3.62 42.15
C GLU A 196 -28.27 -2.09 42.14
N SER A 197 -28.25 -1.48 40.94
CA SER A 197 -28.38 -0.03 40.78
C SER A 197 -29.79 0.51 41.12
N ASP A 198 -29.88 1.82 41.37
CA ASP A 198 -31.15 2.53 41.64
C ASP A 198 -32.12 2.47 40.45
N LEU A 199 -33.43 2.60 40.70
CA LEU A 199 -34.51 2.43 39.71
C LEU A 199 -34.39 3.36 38.49
N ARG A 200 -33.87 4.59 38.67
CA ARG A 200 -33.59 5.51 37.55
C ARG A 200 -32.41 5.03 36.71
N ALA A 201 -31.31 4.63 37.37
CA ALA A 201 -30.12 4.11 36.70
C ALA A 201 -30.42 2.82 35.91
N ARG A 202 -31.23 1.89 36.45
CA ARG A 202 -31.64 0.66 35.74
C ARG A 202 -32.33 0.92 34.40
N ARG A 203 -33.14 1.99 34.31
CA ARG A 203 -33.84 2.34 33.05
C ARG A 203 -32.84 2.81 31.99
N ASP A 204 -31.90 3.67 32.36
CA ASP A 204 -30.87 4.18 31.43
C ASP A 204 -29.90 3.07 31.01
N LEU A 205 -29.55 2.17 31.94
CA LEU A 205 -28.73 0.99 31.69
C LEU A 205 -29.41 -0.04 30.78
N ALA A 206 -30.73 -0.22 30.88
CA ALA A 206 -31.49 -1.09 29.97
C ALA A 206 -31.49 -0.54 28.52
N ILE A 207 -31.61 0.78 28.36
CA ILE A 207 -31.50 1.44 27.05
C ILE A 207 -30.09 1.25 26.47
N PHE A 208 -29.06 1.37 27.31
CA PHE A 208 -27.67 1.14 26.91
C PHE A 208 -27.43 -0.31 26.48
N LEU A 209 -27.93 -1.30 27.23
CA LEU A 209 -27.89 -2.72 26.88
C LEU A 209 -28.51 -3.03 25.51
N GLU A 210 -29.68 -2.46 25.24
CA GLU A 210 -30.36 -2.65 23.96
C GLU A 210 -29.59 -2.03 22.79
N ARG A 211 -28.83 -0.96 23.06
CA ARG A 211 -27.93 -0.34 22.10
C ARG A 211 -26.68 -1.18 21.83
N ILE A 212 -26.09 -1.80 22.86
CA ILE A 212 -24.90 -2.67 22.73
C ILE A 212 -25.19 -3.95 21.95
N LYS A 213 -26.45 -4.45 21.98
CA LYS A 213 -26.87 -5.60 21.16
C LYS A 213 -26.72 -5.38 19.65
N ARG A 214 -26.51 -4.14 19.18
CA ARG A 214 -26.19 -3.84 17.79
C ARG A 214 -24.67 -3.89 17.62
N PRO A 215 -24.11 -4.98 17.07
CA PRO A 215 -22.65 -5.10 16.93
C PRO A 215 -22.12 -4.02 15.99
N VAL A 216 -20.93 -3.50 16.30
CA VAL A 216 -20.17 -2.66 15.39
C VAL A 216 -19.66 -3.56 14.27
N THR A 217 -20.26 -3.43 13.09
CA THR A 217 -19.88 -4.18 11.89
C THR A 217 -19.17 -3.26 10.91
N LEU A 218 -17.97 -3.65 10.50
CA LEU A 218 -17.25 -2.99 9.42
C LEU A 218 -17.69 -3.62 8.11
N THR A 219 -18.24 -2.84 7.18
CA THR A 219 -18.59 -3.33 5.85
C THR A 219 -17.62 -2.81 4.80
N ALA A 220 -16.97 -3.69 4.03
CA ALA A 220 -16.23 -3.31 2.84
C ALA A 220 -17.21 -2.83 1.76
N GLY A 221 -17.28 -1.51 1.55
CA GLY A 221 -18.13 -0.87 0.53
C GLY A 221 -19.64 -1.08 0.71
N GLY A 222 -20.10 -1.54 1.89
CA GLY A 222 -21.50 -1.89 2.14
C GLY A 222 -21.93 -3.29 1.68
N PHE A 223 -21.04 -4.06 1.04
CA PHE A 223 -21.38 -5.37 0.46
C PHE A 223 -20.93 -6.55 1.32
N ILE A 224 -19.79 -6.42 2.02
CA ILE A 224 -19.22 -7.52 2.79
C ILE A 224 -18.97 -7.05 4.22
N THR A 225 -19.68 -7.64 5.19
CA THR A 225 -19.35 -7.50 6.60
C THR A 225 -18.02 -8.19 6.89
N LEU A 226 -17.02 -7.38 7.24
CA LEU A 226 -15.73 -7.79 7.77
C LEU A 226 -15.94 -8.20 9.24
N SER A 227 -16.29 -9.47 9.44
CA SER A 227 -16.31 -10.13 10.75
C SER A 227 -15.26 -11.23 10.80
N LEU A 228 -14.90 -11.70 12.00
CA LEU A 228 -13.99 -12.83 12.20
C LEU A 228 -14.41 -14.05 11.37
N THR A 229 -15.72 -14.27 11.21
CA THR A 229 -16.32 -15.31 10.37
C THR A 229 -16.09 -15.14 8.87
N THR A 230 -15.85 -13.92 8.38
CA THR A 230 -15.49 -13.65 6.99
C THR A 230 -14.00 -13.85 6.76
N LEU A 231 -13.16 -13.43 7.71
CA LEU A 231 -11.70 -13.64 7.64
C LEU A 231 -11.30 -15.12 7.72
N THR A 232 -12.01 -15.93 8.51
CA THR A 232 -11.77 -17.38 8.60
C THR A 232 -12.42 -18.18 7.46
N ARG A 233 -13.27 -17.54 6.64
CA ARG A 233 -13.91 -18.14 5.46
C ARG A 233 -13.12 -17.99 4.17
N VAL A 234 -12.11 -17.12 4.12
CA VAL A 234 -11.21 -17.03 2.96
C VAL A 234 -10.29 -18.25 3.01
N ARG A 235 -10.63 -19.26 2.22
CA ARG A 235 -9.87 -20.50 2.03
C ARG A 235 -9.35 -20.55 0.60
#